data_AF-A0A7C4M7H8-F1
#
_entry.id   AF-A0A7C4M7H8-F1
#
_cell.length_a   1.000
_cell.length_b   1.000
_cell.length_c   1.000
_cell.angle_alpha   90.00
_cell.angle_beta   90.00
_cell.angle_gamma   90.00
#
_symmetry.space_group_name_H-M   'P 1'
#
loop_
_entity.id
_entity.type
_entity.pdbx_description
1 polymer ?
#
loop_
_entity_poly.entity_id
_entity_poly.type
_entity_poly.pdbx_seq_one_letter_code
_entity_poly.pdbx_strand_id
1 'polypeptide(L)' 'DIAVHDEKLILVEIKSHASKSDVYVFKRKVELYEKTEGRKPSRLLIITPYIDEDAVELAGKFQIEVYTKV' A
#
# COMPACT_ATOMS: atom_id res chain seq x y z
N ASP A 1 -0.63 8.42 1.72
CA ASP A 1 -1.71 8.91 2.59
C ASP A 1 -2.01 7.93 3.72
N ILE A 2 -2.60 8.41 4.82
CA ILE A 2 -2.94 7.61 6.01
C ILE A 2 -4.38 7.89 6.39
N ALA A 3 -5.15 6.84 6.69
CA ALA A 3 -6.52 6.95 7.18
C ALA A 3 -6.72 6.15 8.48
N VAL A 4 -7.56 6.66 9.38
CA VAL A 4 -7.96 5.97 10.61
C VAL A 4 -9.48 5.98 10.67
N HIS A 5 -10.09 4.81 10.83
CA HIS A 5 -11.53 4.64 10.98
C HIS A 5 -11.81 3.50 11.95
N ASP A 6 -12.68 3.71 12.94
CA ASP A 6 -13.00 2.73 13.99
C ASP A 6 -11.75 2.07 14.59
N GLU A 7 -10.77 2.91 14.96
CA GLU A 7 -9.45 2.51 15.49
C GLU A 7 -8.56 1.70 14.53
N LYS A 8 -9.08 1.31 13.36
CA LYS A 8 -8.32 0.63 12.31
C LYS A 8 -7.51 1.62 11.52
N LEU A 9 -6.20 1.46 11.60
CA LEU A 9 -5.24 2.19 10.80
C LEU A 9 -5.13 1.55 9.41
N ILE A 10 -5.23 2.36 8.37
CA ILE A 10 -5.07 1.97 6.97
C ILE A 10 -4.01 2.89 6.35
N LEU A 11 -3.00 2.30 5.72
CA LEU A 11 -2.05 3.05 4.89
C LEU A 11 -2.45 2.91 3.43
N VAL A 12 -2.46 4.03 2.71
CA VAL A 12 -2.89 4.10 1.31
C VAL A 12 -1.84 4.85 0.50
N GLU A 13 -1.47 4.32 -0.66
CA GLU A 13 -0.70 5.04 -1.66
C GLU A 13 -1.59 5.24 -2.90
N ILE A 14 -1.72 6.48 -3.35
CA ILE A 14 -2.49 6.82 -4.55
C ILE A 14 -1.52 7.23 -5.65
N LYS A 15 -1.56 6.57 -6.81
CA LYS A 15 -0.71 6.92 -7.96
C LYS A 15 -1.48 6.87 -9.27
N SER A 16 -1.03 7.61 -10.28
CA SER A 16 -1.57 7.52 -11.65
C SER A 16 -1.14 6.23 -12.36
N HIS A 17 -0.06 5.61 -11.89
CA HIS A 17 0.44 4.33 -12.34
C HIS A 17 1.32 3.73 -11.22
N ALA A 18 1.24 2.42 -11.03
CA ALA A 18 2.05 1.69 -10.06
C ALA A 18 2.92 0.64 -10.75
N SER A 19 4.22 0.74 -10.52
CA SER A 19 5.23 -0.22 -10.94
C SER A 19 5.66 -1.11 -9.77
N LYS A 20 6.45 -2.14 -10.05
CA LYS A 20 7.05 -3.00 -9.02
C LYS A 20 7.92 -2.20 -8.03
N SER A 21 8.62 -1.17 -8.52
CA SER A 21 9.42 -0.26 -7.69
C SER A 21 8.54 0.52 -6.70
N ASP A 22 7.36 0.97 -7.14
CA ASP A 22 6.41 1.68 -6.26
C ASP A 22 5.93 0.77 -5.12
N VAL A 23 5.70 -0.52 -5.39
CA VAL A 23 5.30 -1.50 -4.36
C VAL A 23 6.40 -1.68 -3.31
N TYR A 24 7.67 -1.77 -3.72
CA TYR A 24 8.80 -1.82 -2.77
C TYR A 24 8.92 -0.54 -1.95
N VAL A 25 8.78 0.63 -2.59
CA VAL A 25 8.81 1.91 -1.89
C VAL A 25 7.68 1.99 -0.87
N PHE A 26 6.47 1.57 -1.23
CA PHE A 26 5.35 1.55 -0.32
C PHE A 26 5.62 0.60 0.86
N LYS A 27 6.13 -0.61 0.61
CA LYS A 27 6.50 -1.54 1.70
C LYS A 27 7.51 -0.94 2.68
N ARG A 28 8.53 -0.24 2.19
CA ARG A 28 9.52 0.45 3.04
C ARG A 28 8.90 1.59 3.85
N LYS A 29 7.95 2.33 3.27
CA LYS A 29 7.17 3.36 4.01
C LYS A 29 6.36 2.71 5.14
N VAL A 30 5.75 1.56 4.90
CA VAL A 30 5.00 0.80 5.93
C VAL A 30 5.93 0.40 7.07
N GLU A 31 7.09 -0.18 6.78
CA GLU A 31 8.06 -0.61 7.80
C GLU A 31 8.58 0.58 8.63
N LEU A 32 8.82 1.72 7.98
CA LEU A 32 9.19 2.94 8.66
C LEU A 32 8.09 3.39 9.60
N TYR A 33 6.84 3.44 9.12
CA TYR A 33 5.68 3.83 9.90
C TYR A 33 5.48 2.91 11.12
N GLU A 34 5.55 1.59 10.94
CA GLU A 34 5.42 0.62 12.03
C GLU A 34 6.50 0.83 13.10
N LYS A 35 7.73 1.14 12.66
CA LYS A 35 8.86 1.40 13.56
C LYS A 35 8.73 2.72 14.32
N THR A 36 8.23 3.78 13.69
CA THR A 36 8.15 5.11 14.31
C THR A 36 6.91 5.27 15.19
N GLU A 37 5.77 4.73 14.77
CA GLU A 37 4.49 4.88 15.47
C GLU A 37 4.18 3.74 16.43
N GLY A 38 4.93 2.63 16.37
CA GLY A 38 4.68 1.44 17.18
C GLY A 38 3.33 0.77 16.90
N ARG A 39 2.69 1.09 15.78
CA ARG A 39 1.37 0.59 15.38
C ARG A 39 1.45 -0.07 14.01
N LYS A 40 0.91 -1.28 13.93
CA LYS A 40 0.77 -2.02 12.67
C LYS A 40 -0.52 -1.61 11.95
N PRO A 41 -0.45 -1.17 10.68
CA PRO A 41 -1.64 -0.96 9.86
C PRO A 41 -2.42 -2.26 9.71
N SER A 42 -3.74 -2.14 9.81
CA SER A 42 -4.67 -3.26 9.59
C SER A 42 -4.80 -3.63 8.11
N ARG A 43 -4.58 -2.65 7.22
CA ARG A 43 -4.68 -2.81 5.76
C ARG A 43 -3.68 -1.89 5.07
N LEU A 44 -3.17 -2.35 3.92
CA LEU A 44 -2.24 -1.63 3.06
C LEU A 44 -2.86 -1.56 1.67
N LEU A 45 -3.07 -0.36 1.13
CA LEU A 45 -3.76 -0.17 -0.15
C LEU A 45 -2.88 0.59 -1.14
N ILE A 46 -2.90 0.16 -2.39
CA ILE A 46 -2.50 0.96 -3.55
C ILE A 46 -3.74 1.24 -4.38
N ILE A 47 -4.04 2.51 -4.62
CA ILE A 47 -5.14 2.97 -5.48
C ILE A 47 -4.52 3.57 -6.75
N THR A 48 -4.79 2.97 -7.90
CA THR A 48 -4.16 3.39 -9.17
C THR A 48 -5.02 3.03 -10.37
N PRO A 49 -5.15 3.87 -11.41
CA PRO A 49 -5.88 3.46 -12.62
C PRO A 49 -5.15 2.38 -13.42
N TYR A 50 -3.82 2.27 -13.29
CA TYR A 50 -2.99 1.28 -13.98
C TYR A 50 -1.91 0.71 -13.08
N ILE A 51 -1.61 -0.57 -13.20
CA ILE A 51 -0.56 -1.26 -12.46
C ILE A 51 0.11 -2.30 -13.35
N ASP A 52 1.44 -2.43 -13.27
CA ASP A 52 2.18 -3.48 -13.98
C ASP A 52 1.84 -4.87 -13.43
N GLU A 53 1.82 -5.90 -14.28
CA GLU A 53 1.49 -7.28 -13.86
C GLU A 53 2.44 -7.79 -12.76
N ASP A 54 3.73 -7.51 -12.88
CA ASP A 54 4.74 -7.91 -11.90
C ASP A 54 4.60 -7.14 -10.56
N ALA A 55 4.00 -5.96 -10.60
CA ALA A 55 3.65 -5.17 -9.43
C ALA A 55 2.42 -5.75 -8.72
N VAL A 56 1.41 -6.25 -9.45
CA VAL A 56 0.26 -6.96 -8.86
C VAL A 56 0.72 -8.21 -8.09
N GLU A 57 1.59 -9.02 -8.70
CA GLU A 57 2.14 -10.20 -8.04
C GLU A 57 2.91 -9.86 -6.76
N LEU A 58 3.74 -8.81 -6.81
CA LEU A 58 4.51 -8.37 -5.66
C LEU A 58 3.61 -7.79 -4.55
N ALA A 59 2.60 -7.01 -4.92
CA ALA A 59 1.64 -6.47 -3.97
C ALA A 59 0.93 -7.59 -3.21
N GLY A 60 0.50 -8.65 -3.91
CA GLY A 60 -0.07 -9.85 -3.29
C GLY A 60 0.88 -10.52 -2.30
N LYS A 61 2.16 -10.68 -2.66
CA LYS A 61 3.20 -11.24 -1.75
C LYS A 61 3.40 -10.41 -0.49
N PHE A 62 3.19 -9.09 -0.58
CA PHE A 62 3.32 -8.16 0.54
C PHE A 62 2.01 -7.86 1.27
N GLN A 63 0.92 -8.57 0.93
CA GLN A 63 -0.42 -8.32 1.51
C GLN A 63 -0.88 -6.86 1.30
N ILE A 64 -0.49 -6.27 0.17
CA ILE A 64 -0.94 -4.96 -0.28
C ILE A 64 -2.12 -5.17 -1.22
N GLU A 65 -3.27 -4.60 -0.85
CA GLU A 65 -4.47 -4.60 -1.65
C GLU A 65 -4.33 -3.59 -2.79
N VAL A 66 -4.61 -4.02 -4.01
CA VAL A 66 -4.59 -3.13 -5.18
C VAL A 66 -6.02 -2.88 -5.63
N TYR A 67 -6.39 -1.61 -5.66
CA TYR A 67 -7.65 -1.16 -6.23
C TYR A 67 -7.36 -0.41 -7.52
N THR A 68 -7.69 -1.04 -8.63
CA THR A 68 -7.79 -0.36 -9.92
C THR A 68 -9.16 0.27 -10.07
N LYS A 69 -9.26 1.26 -10.96
CA LYS A 69 -10.52 1.99 -11.19
C LYS A 69 -11.65 0.98 -11.46
N VAL A 70 -12.77 1.15 -10.74
CA VAL A 70 -14.06 0.48 -11.02
C VAL A 70 -14.61 0.99 -12.36
#